data_AF-A0A956GFS8-F1
#
_entry.id   AF-A0A956GFS8-F1
#
_cell.length_a   1.000
_cell.length_b   1.000
_cell.length_c   1.000
_cell.angle_alpha   90.00
_cell.angle_beta   90.00
_cell.angle_gamma   90.00
#
_symmetry.space_group_name_H-M   'P 1'
#
loop_
_entity.id
_entity.type
_entity.pdbx_description
1 polymer ?
#
loop_
_entity_poly.entity_id
_entity_poly.type
_entity_poly.pdbx_seq_one_letter_code
_entity_poly.pdbx_strand_id
1 'polypeptide(L)'
;MPKKDNGMSCTANGECKTDACAKEGTATSGVCCDRACGGGANVCESCALSGKVGTCSFKSAGTVCGPGADVCTDNATTRSSATLRQQCSGTAATCGASGACPAGTKCNAAKTACATSCSAHSECWEGICDLWDIHNAQNKCASPADTCHVSPGGSGNGTFGSPFGIIQNCLAANKKYVRVSDGTYNESLSVKNKVALIAPQSPAEAMVTGSFTSNVIIQSPSASDALTVDGSKIAGSDKRALVYGMRFTSTSGSGSAIYVTQAARVDLLSVGAHDVAGTCIFSDASAALIVASSGTSRCGTGILKVGGSLDLRASYVFDHQTQGISVGNASLTMRSTIVGGNNVGVAISESTVDIDRVYVLQNNDRGIEIADSTAKVTNTVVASNGSWGIVVATVGGTAPGSSADFGNVTVAHNNGAAADVYCDPVSNVTGRFVNSIIWDDTGTGFSGCSFEYSTIKTDSSTPTGPGNNSLDPQFTFPSVLDYTLTSASPCVDTGSDTGGSIGTSVITATDVKGNNRKVKVGSTSSTIDRGAFERQTP
;
A
#
# COMPACT_ATOMS: atom_id res chain seq x y z
N MET A 1 -43.98 -9.95 15.01
CA MET A 1 -42.99 -10.75 15.76
C MET A 1 -41.64 -10.07 15.63
N PRO A 2 -40.81 -10.01 16.67
CA PRO A 2 -39.49 -9.39 16.55
C PRO A 2 -38.63 -10.21 15.58
N LYS A 3 -37.85 -9.51 14.75
CA LYS A 3 -36.92 -10.09 13.79
C LYS A 3 -35.79 -10.78 14.57
N LYS A 4 -35.41 -12.01 14.21
CA LYS A 4 -34.21 -12.65 14.78
C LYS A 4 -32.96 -12.06 14.12
N ASP A 5 -31.87 -12.04 14.89
CA ASP A 5 -30.57 -11.56 14.43
C ASP A 5 -29.93 -12.48 13.39
N ASN A 6 -28.99 -11.91 12.62
CA ASN A 6 -28.33 -12.59 11.51
C ASN A 6 -27.48 -13.76 12.02
N GLY A 7 -27.76 -14.98 11.54
CA GLY A 7 -27.00 -16.19 11.87
C GLY A 7 -27.74 -17.27 12.68
N MET A 8 -29.02 -17.08 13.02
CA MET A 8 -29.83 -18.14 13.65
C MET A 8 -30.65 -18.93 12.62
N SER A 9 -30.61 -20.27 12.70
CA SER A 9 -31.46 -21.17 11.90
C SER A 9 -32.78 -21.48 12.62
N CYS A 10 -33.87 -21.61 11.85
CA CYS A 10 -35.17 -22.05 12.37
C CYS A 10 -35.12 -23.55 12.69
N THR A 11 -35.58 -23.92 13.89
CA THR A 11 -35.40 -25.27 14.45
C THR A 11 -36.49 -26.28 14.06
N ALA A 12 -37.53 -25.89 13.30
CA ALA A 12 -38.55 -26.82 12.81
C ALA A 12 -39.20 -26.39 11.48
N ASN A 13 -39.57 -27.38 10.66
CA ASN A 13 -40.33 -27.19 9.42
C ASN A 13 -41.76 -26.69 9.75
N GLY A 14 -42.09 -25.45 9.37
CA GLY A 14 -43.44 -24.89 9.51
C GLY A 14 -43.52 -23.42 9.99
N GLU A 15 -42.40 -22.77 10.28
CA GLU A 15 -42.41 -21.36 10.77
C GLU A 15 -42.58 -20.30 9.67
N CYS A 16 -42.65 -20.67 8.39
CA CYS A 16 -43.06 -19.75 7.31
C CYS A 16 -44.52 -20.02 6.95
N LYS A 17 -45.44 -19.22 7.48
CA LYS A 17 -46.85 -19.26 7.02
C LYS A 17 -46.94 -18.75 5.58
N THR A 18 -47.46 -19.61 4.72
CA THR A 18 -48.05 -19.30 3.42
C THR A 18 -49.28 -18.40 3.58
N ASP A 19 -49.54 -17.55 2.58
CA ASP A 19 -50.73 -16.66 2.39
C ASP A 19 -50.54 -15.15 2.61
N ALA A 20 -49.50 -14.57 2.00
CA ALA A 20 -49.42 -13.12 1.79
C ALA A 20 -49.03 -12.77 0.35
N CYS A 21 -49.83 -13.19 -0.64
CA CYS A 21 -49.84 -12.62 -1.99
C CYS A 21 -51.25 -12.74 -2.60
N ALA A 22 -52.12 -11.78 -2.28
CA ALA A 22 -53.35 -11.55 -3.03
C ALA A 22 -53.09 -10.55 -4.17
N LYS A 23 -53.70 -10.85 -5.33
CA LYS A 23 -53.72 -10.10 -6.58
C LYS A 23 -54.21 -8.65 -6.44
N GLU A 24 -53.55 -7.76 -7.18
CA GLU A 24 -54.04 -6.66 -8.04
C GLU A 24 -52.75 -5.94 -8.51
N GLY A 25 -52.42 -5.63 -9.75
CA GLY A 25 -53.17 -5.30 -10.97
C GLY A 25 -52.35 -4.18 -11.65
N THR A 26 -51.90 -4.39 -12.88
CA THR A 26 -51.25 -3.44 -13.83
C THR A 26 -49.72 -3.22 -13.78
N ALA A 27 -49.07 -3.91 -14.72
CA ALA A 27 -48.01 -3.49 -15.66
C ALA A 27 -46.74 -2.74 -15.21
N THR A 28 -45.62 -3.37 -15.59
CA THR A 28 -44.27 -2.83 -15.85
C THR A 28 -43.49 -2.27 -14.67
N SER A 29 -42.74 -3.15 -14.00
CA SER A 29 -41.31 -3.04 -13.64
C SER A 29 -41.03 -4.01 -12.48
N GLY A 30 -40.76 -5.27 -12.80
CA GLY A 30 -40.36 -6.26 -11.80
C GLY A 30 -38.87 -6.11 -11.48
N VAL A 31 -38.56 -5.58 -10.30
CA VAL A 31 -37.25 -5.74 -9.66
C VAL A 31 -37.47 -6.33 -8.26
N CYS A 32 -36.59 -7.29 -7.94
CA CYS A 32 -36.41 -8.05 -6.70
C CYS A 32 -37.30 -9.28 -6.47
N CYS A 33 -36.73 -10.45 -6.78
CA CYS A 33 -36.41 -11.45 -5.74
C CYS A 33 -35.11 -12.18 -6.11
N ASP A 34 -34.13 -12.13 -5.20
CA ASP A 34 -33.01 -13.05 -5.14
C ASP A 34 -33.53 -14.34 -4.44
N ARG A 35 -34.07 -15.27 -5.25
CA ARG A 35 -34.54 -16.64 -4.95
C ARG A 35 -35.78 -16.91 -4.08
N ALA A 36 -36.62 -17.81 -4.60
CA ALA A 36 -37.34 -18.84 -3.83
C ALA A 36 -37.06 -20.24 -4.43
N CYS A 37 -37.06 -21.24 -3.55
CA CYS A 37 -36.51 -22.59 -3.67
C CYS A 37 -37.07 -23.48 -4.79
N GLY A 38 -36.20 -24.34 -5.36
CA GLY A 38 -36.63 -25.59 -6.02
C GLY A 38 -35.89 -25.95 -7.32
N GLY A 39 -34.59 -26.24 -7.26
CA GLY A 39 -33.84 -26.82 -8.39
C GLY A 39 -32.35 -26.88 -8.09
N GLY A 40 -31.73 -28.05 -8.20
CA GLY A 40 -30.34 -28.31 -7.80
C GLY A 40 -29.28 -27.48 -8.52
N ALA A 41 -28.09 -27.39 -7.91
CA ALA A 41 -26.93 -26.73 -8.47
C ALA A 41 -26.55 -27.30 -9.85
N ASN A 42 -26.26 -26.41 -10.80
CA ASN A 42 -25.77 -26.65 -12.17
C ASN A 42 -26.83 -26.73 -13.28
N VAL A 43 -27.58 -25.64 -13.48
CA VAL A 43 -28.32 -25.42 -14.72
C VAL A 43 -28.05 -23.99 -15.21
N CYS A 44 -27.51 -23.85 -16.42
CA CYS A 44 -27.43 -22.57 -17.12
C CYS A 44 -28.65 -22.43 -18.04
N GLU A 45 -29.22 -21.24 -18.11
CA GLU A 45 -30.26 -20.91 -19.08
C GLU A 45 -29.63 -20.55 -20.44
N SER A 46 -30.23 -21.02 -21.53
CA SER A 46 -30.07 -20.39 -22.83
C SER A 46 -31.45 -20.22 -23.49
N CYS A 47 -31.71 -19.01 -23.98
CA CYS A 47 -32.89 -18.70 -24.79
C CYS A 47 -32.66 -19.21 -26.21
N ALA A 48 -33.46 -20.17 -26.66
CA ALA A 48 -33.50 -20.53 -28.07
C ALA A 48 -34.32 -19.50 -28.85
N LEU A 49 -33.69 -18.87 -29.84
CA LEU A 49 -34.33 -18.12 -30.91
C LEU A 49 -35.19 -19.07 -31.75
N SER A 50 -36.48 -19.20 -31.46
CA SER A 50 -37.51 -19.46 -32.48
C SER A 50 -38.91 -19.17 -31.94
N GLY A 51 -39.36 -17.91 -32.03
CA GLY A 51 -40.74 -17.50 -32.30
C GLY A 51 -41.95 -18.20 -31.63
N LYS A 52 -41.80 -18.91 -30.52
CA LYS A 52 -42.91 -19.50 -29.77
C LYS A 52 -42.69 -19.32 -28.27
N VAL A 53 -43.58 -18.54 -27.67
CA VAL A 53 -43.70 -18.38 -26.23
C VAL A 53 -44.18 -19.71 -25.65
N GLY A 54 -43.40 -20.35 -24.76
CA GLY A 54 -43.99 -21.28 -23.80
C GLY A 54 -43.29 -22.59 -23.40
N THR A 55 -42.08 -22.94 -23.87
CA THR A 55 -41.42 -24.17 -23.36
C THR A 55 -39.90 -24.07 -23.31
N CYS A 56 -39.33 -23.89 -22.10
CA CYS A 56 -37.94 -24.23 -21.83
C CYS A 56 -37.81 -25.76 -21.75
N SER A 57 -36.87 -26.34 -22.48
CA SER A 57 -36.46 -27.73 -22.29
C SER A 57 -35.01 -27.77 -21.83
N PHE A 58 -34.77 -28.43 -20.69
CA PHE A 58 -33.44 -28.56 -20.11
C PHE A 58 -32.59 -29.53 -20.92
N LYS A 59 -31.33 -29.17 -21.16
CA LYS A 59 -30.32 -30.11 -21.65
C LYS A 59 -29.49 -30.65 -20.49
N SER A 60 -29.06 -31.90 -20.62
CA SER A 60 -28.17 -32.55 -19.67
C SER A 60 -26.77 -31.93 -19.70
N ALA A 61 -26.11 -31.93 -18.55
CA ALA A 61 -24.72 -31.54 -18.40
C ALA A 61 -23.81 -32.29 -19.39
N GLY A 62 -22.89 -31.57 -20.06
CA GLY A 62 -21.95 -32.12 -21.04
C GLY A 62 -22.32 -31.92 -22.51
N THR A 63 -23.37 -31.16 -22.83
CA THR A 63 -23.72 -30.86 -24.24
C THR A 63 -22.79 -29.79 -24.81
N VAL A 64 -22.10 -30.09 -25.92
CA VAL A 64 -21.19 -29.16 -26.62
C VAL A 64 -21.99 -28.21 -27.52
N CYS A 65 -21.78 -26.89 -27.39
CA CYS A 65 -22.35 -25.89 -28.30
C CYS A 65 -21.62 -25.92 -29.66
N GLY A 66 -22.38 -25.85 -30.76
CA GLY A 66 -21.83 -25.87 -32.12
C GLY A 66 -20.98 -24.63 -32.45
N PRO A 67 -20.18 -24.70 -33.54
CA PRO A 67 -19.22 -23.66 -33.90
C PRO A 67 -19.91 -22.48 -34.59
N GLY A 68 -20.43 -21.54 -33.80
CA GLY A 68 -20.96 -20.26 -34.27
C GLY A 68 -20.82 -19.22 -33.17
N ALA A 69 -20.41 -17.99 -33.52
CA ALA A 69 -20.29 -16.91 -32.56
C ALA A 69 -21.69 -16.42 -32.16
N ASP A 70 -22.09 -16.67 -30.92
CA ASP A 70 -23.29 -16.04 -30.35
C ASP A 70 -23.01 -14.55 -30.10
N VAL A 71 -23.65 -13.68 -30.88
CA VAL A 71 -23.67 -12.23 -30.67
C VAL A 71 -25.02 -11.89 -30.03
N CYS A 72 -25.00 -11.38 -28.80
CA CYS A 72 -26.17 -10.76 -28.20
C CYS A 72 -26.19 -9.27 -28.56
N THR A 73 -27.19 -8.83 -29.34
CA THR A 73 -27.58 -7.43 -29.47
C THR A 73 -28.83 -7.19 -28.63
N ASP A 74 -28.79 -6.20 -27.73
CA ASP A 74 -30.03 -5.60 -27.26
C ASP A 74 -30.58 -4.63 -28.33
N ASN A 75 -31.89 -4.47 -28.36
CA ASN A 75 -32.59 -3.63 -29.33
C ASN A 75 -32.84 -2.22 -28.78
N ALA A 76 -31.91 -1.62 -28.03
CA ALA A 76 -32.01 -0.22 -27.63
C ALA A 76 -30.63 0.39 -27.33
N THR A 77 -30.01 0.95 -28.37
CA THR A 77 -28.80 1.79 -28.41
C THR A 77 -27.47 1.08 -28.68
N THR A 78 -26.84 1.51 -29.78
CA THR A 78 -25.53 1.09 -30.27
C THR A 78 -24.42 1.47 -29.29
N ARG A 79 -24.05 0.54 -28.40
CA ARG A 79 -22.72 0.50 -27.78
C ARG A 79 -22.20 -0.92 -27.80
N SER A 80 -21.27 -1.19 -28.72
CA SER A 80 -20.38 -2.34 -28.63
C SER A 80 -19.39 -2.08 -27.48
N SER A 81 -19.65 -2.62 -26.29
CA SER A 81 -18.58 -2.78 -25.31
C SER A 81 -17.68 -3.90 -25.80
N ALA A 82 -16.45 -3.58 -26.20
CA ALA A 82 -15.38 -4.57 -26.30
C ALA A 82 -15.07 -5.04 -24.88
N THR A 83 -15.87 -5.98 -24.38
CA THR A 83 -15.54 -6.71 -23.16
C THR A 83 -14.32 -7.54 -23.49
N LEU A 84 -13.18 -7.12 -22.96
CA LEU A 84 -11.99 -7.94 -22.83
C LEU A 84 -12.42 -9.30 -22.32
N ARG A 85 -12.16 -10.33 -23.11
CA ARG A 85 -12.29 -11.72 -22.72
C ARG A 85 -11.48 -11.92 -21.43
N GLN A 86 -12.17 -12.04 -20.30
CA GLN A 86 -11.82 -12.98 -19.24
C GLN A 86 -12.95 -13.05 -18.21
N GLN A 87 -13.29 -14.30 -17.87
CA GLN A 87 -13.98 -14.76 -16.66
C GLN A 87 -15.50 -14.57 -16.57
N CYS A 88 -16.20 -15.66 -16.91
CA CYS A 88 -17.16 -16.29 -16.01
C CYS A 88 -17.36 -17.74 -16.46
N SER A 89 -16.60 -18.68 -15.88
CA SER A 89 -17.01 -20.08 -15.85
C SER A 89 -16.44 -20.68 -14.58
N GLY A 90 -17.27 -20.83 -13.55
CA GLY A 90 -16.95 -21.55 -12.32
C GLY A 90 -16.71 -23.06 -12.52
N THR A 91 -16.11 -23.46 -13.63
CA THR A 91 -15.69 -24.83 -13.94
C THR A 91 -14.28 -24.78 -14.50
N ALA A 92 -13.34 -25.43 -13.81
CA ALA A 92 -11.98 -25.60 -14.27
C ALA A 92 -11.97 -26.19 -15.69
N ALA A 93 -11.22 -25.59 -16.61
CA ALA A 93 -11.01 -26.18 -17.93
C ALA A 93 -10.32 -27.54 -17.76
N THR A 94 -10.86 -28.61 -18.34
CA THR A 94 -10.21 -29.92 -18.32
C THR A 94 -8.96 -29.88 -19.20
N CYS A 95 -7.87 -30.47 -18.73
CA CYS A 95 -6.68 -30.61 -19.56
C CYS A 95 -7.02 -31.50 -20.76
N GLY A 96 -6.81 -31.00 -21.98
CA GLY A 96 -6.94 -31.83 -23.18
C GLY A 96 -5.99 -33.03 -23.11
N ALA A 97 -6.24 -34.07 -23.91
CA ALA A 97 -5.38 -35.27 -23.97
C ALA A 97 -3.89 -34.97 -24.28
N SER A 98 -3.59 -33.77 -24.79
CA SER A 98 -2.24 -33.24 -25.00
C SER A 98 -1.60 -32.58 -23.77
N GLY A 99 -2.31 -32.47 -22.64
CA GLY A 99 -1.83 -31.82 -21.41
C GLY A 99 -1.65 -30.31 -21.51
N ALA A 100 -2.19 -29.66 -22.55
CA ALA A 100 -2.05 -28.23 -22.77
C ALA A 100 -3.21 -27.44 -22.14
N CYS A 101 -2.87 -26.39 -21.41
CA CYS A 101 -3.81 -25.42 -20.84
C CYS A 101 -3.71 -24.07 -21.57
N PRO A 102 -4.77 -23.22 -21.52
CA PRO A 102 -4.70 -21.84 -22.00
C PRO A 102 -3.52 -21.09 -21.39
N ALA A 103 -2.93 -20.14 -22.14
CA ALA A 103 -1.83 -19.31 -21.67
C ALA A 103 -2.18 -18.66 -20.31
N GLY A 104 -1.27 -18.82 -19.33
CA GLY A 104 -1.48 -18.37 -17.94
C GLY A 104 -2.04 -19.43 -16.98
N THR A 105 -2.31 -20.66 -17.45
CA THR A 105 -2.77 -21.77 -16.58
C THR A 105 -1.94 -23.03 -16.80
N LYS A 106 -1.88 -23.92 -15.79
CA LYS A 106 -1.25 -25.24 -15.89
C LYS A 106 -2.18 -26.31 -15.37
N CYS A 107 -2.01 -27.52 -15.91
CA CYS A 107 -2.67 -28.71 -15.40
C CYS A 107 -2.27 -28.96 -13.94
N ASN A 108 -3.25 -29.23 -13.09
CA ASN A 108 -3.03 -29.78 -11.76
C ASN A 108 -2.22 -31.09 -11.82
N ALA A 109 -1.73 -31.57 -10.68
CA ALA A 109 -0.89 -32.77 -10.63
C ALA A 109 -1.55 -34.01 -11.26
N ALA A 110 -2.89 -34.10 -11.18
CA ALA A 110 -3.68 -35.17 -11.78
C ALA A 110 -3.87 -35.03 -13.31
N LYS A 111 -3.43 -33.91 -13.91
CA LYS A 111 -3.71 -33.52 -15.31
C LYS A 111 -5.20 -33.55 -15.65
N THR A 112 -6.06 -33.25 -14.69
CA THR A 112 -7.52 -33.24 -14.87
C THR A 112 -8.09 -31.84 -15.02
N ALA A 113 -7.40 -30.80 -14.54
CA ALA A 113 -7.90 -29.44 -14.54
C ALA A 113 -6.78 -28.41 -14.72
N CYS A 114 -7.01 -27.39 -15.54
CA CYS A 114 -6.18 -26.19 -15.63
C CYS A 114 -6.49 -25.31 -14.42
N ALA A 115 -5.47 -25.08 -13.59
CA ALA A 115 -5.57 -24.22 -12.43
C ALA A 115 -4.87 -22.88 -12.70
N THR A 116 -5.53 -21.81 -12.25
CA THR A 116 -4.97 -20.46 -12.14
C THR A 116 -4.27 -20.24 -10.81
N SER A 117 -4.43 -21.13 -9.83
CA SER A 117 -3.83 -21.02 -8.49
C SER A 117 -2.87 -22.17 -8.19
N CYS A 118 -1.71 -21.85 -7.61
CA CYS A 118 -0.69 -22.84 -7.24
C CYS A 118 -1.15 -23.90 -6.23
N SER A 119 -2.25 -23.67 -5.49
CA SER A 119 -2.86 -24.66 -4.59
C SER A 119 -3.25 -25.98 -5.27
N ALA A 120 -3.35 -26.00 -6.62
CA ALA A 120 -3.60 -27.21 -7.40
C ALA A 120 -2.34 -28.02 -7.74
N HIS A 121 -1.15 -27.54 -7.38
CA HIS A 121 0.12 -28.23 -7.59
C HIS A 121 0.64 -28.76 -6.26
N SER A 122 0.55 -30.07 -6.04
CA SER A 122 1.15 -30.75 -4.87
C SER A 122 2.66 -30.57 -4.77
N GLU A 123 3.31 -30.17 -5.87
CA GLU A 123 4.75 -29.88 -5.94
C GLU A 123 5.08 -28.42 -5.56
N CYS A 124 4.09 -27.53 -5.59
CA CYS A 124 4.26 -26.13 -5.25
C CYS A 124 3.79 -25.93 -3.81
N TRP A 125 4.77 -25.85 -2.91
CA TRP A 125 4.53 -25.63 -1.49
C TRP A 125 3.72 -24.35 -1.25
N GLU A 126 2.76 -24.39 -0.32
CA GLU A 126 1.77 -23.31 -0.07
C GLU A 126 2.40 -21.92 0.10
N GLY A 127 3.54 -21.80 0.79
CA GLY A 127 4.24 -20.50 0.97
C GLY A 127 5.04 -19.98 -0.24
N ILE A 128 5.22 -20.76 -1.31
CA ILE A 128 5.91 -20.31 -2.54
C ILE A 128 4.91 -19.69 -3.52
N CYS A 129 3.62 -19.90 -3.31
CA CYS A 129 2.54 -19.35 -4.13
C CYS A 129 2.46 -17.82 -4.01
N ASP A 130 2.74 -17.26 -2.84
CA ASP A 130 2.72 -15.79 -2.63
C ASP A 130 3.90 -15.08 -3.32
N LEU A 131 5.00 -15.81 -3.57
CA LEU A 131 6.13 -15.33 -4.35
C LEU A 131 5.93 -15.47 -5.87
N TRP A 132 4.91 -16.22 -6.27
CA TRP A 132 4.62 -16.57 -7.66
C TRP A 132 4.28 -15.33 -8.50
N ASP A 133 3.66 -14.31 -7.90
CA ASP A 133 3.22 -13.10 -8.60
C ASP A 133 4.27 -11.98 -8.69
N ILE A 134 5.24 -11.91 -7.77
CA ILE A 134 6.03 -10.68 -7.64
C ILE A 134 7.24 -10.65 -8.62
N HIS A 135 7.79 -11.80 -9.04
CA HIS A 135 9.16 -11.79 -9.60
C HIS A 135 9.51 -12.72 -10.78
N ASN A 136 8.65 -13.63 -11.24
CA ASN A 136 8.95 -14.46 -12.41
C ASN A 136 7.80 -14.45 -13.42
N ALA A 137 8.00 -13.79 -14.55
CA ALA A 137 7.11 -13.88 -15.72
C ALA A 137 6.95 -15.31 -16.29
N GLN A 138 7.61 -16.32 -15.70
CA GLN A 138 7.69 -17.69 -16.22
C GLN A 138 6.91 -18.74 -15.43
N ASN A 139 6.15 -18.42 -14.37
CA ASN A 139 5.25 -19.37 -13.68
C ASN A 139 5.92 -20.75 -13.38
N LYS A 140 7.13 -20.74 -12.81
CA LYS A 140 7.87 -21.95 -12.41
C LYS A 140 8.01 -21.98 -10.89
N CYS A 141 7.58 -23.08 -10.27
CA CYS A 141 7.82 -23.31 -8.85
C CYS A 141 9.32 -23.48 -8.60
N ALA A 142 9.78 -23.05 -7.42
CA ALA A 142 11.18 -23.19 -7.05
C ALA A 142 11.56 -24.68 -7.03
N SER A 143 12.62 -25.04 -7.76
CA SER A 143 13.16 -26.40 -7.69
C SER A 143 13.71 -26.67 -6.29
N PRO A 144 13.54 -27.87 -5.70
CA PRO A 144 14.22 -28.24 -4.46
C PRO A 144 15.75 -28.03 -4.51
N ALA A 145 16.35 -28.10 -5.70
CA ALA A 145 17.78 -27.84 -5.88
C ALA A 145 18.16 -26.35 -5.71
N ASP A 146 17.21 -25.44 -5.96
CA ASP A 146 17.38 -23.99 -5.85
C ASP A 146 17.04 -23.45 -4.46
N THR A 147 16.48 -24.28 -3.58
CA THR A 147 15.96 -23.92 -2.26
C THR A 147 16.84 -24.49 -1.14
N CYS A 148 17.10 -23.67 -0.13
CA CYS A 148 17.68 -24.08 1.14
C CYS A 148 16.64 -23.94 2.24
N HIS A 149 16.48 -24.94 3.09
CA HIS A 149 15.62 -24.91 4.26
C HIS A 149 16.47 -24.68 5.52
N VAL A 150 16.01 -23.80 6.40
CA VAL A 150 16.71 -23.49 7.65
C VAL A 150 15.71 -23.41 8.80
N SER A 151 16.18 -23.81 9.99
CA SER A 151 15.43 -23.77 11.24
C SER A 151 16.35 -23.31 12.37
N PRO A 152 15.80 -22.83 13.49
CA PRO A 152 16.62 -22.49 14.66
C PRO A 152 17.43 -23.69 15.13
N GLY A 153 18.70 -23.47 15.47
CA GLY A 153 19.61 -24.52 15.98
C GLY A 153 19.98 -25.61 14.97
N GLY A 154 19.66 -25.42 13.69
CA GLY A 154 19.94 -26.41 12.65
C GLY A 154 21.44 -26.64 12.40
N SER A 155 21.85 -27.91 12.29
CA SER A 155 23.23 -28.33 11.95
C SER A 155 23.36 -29.03 10.58
N GLY A 156 22.28 -29.14 9.82
CA GLY A 156 22.20 -29.75 8.50
C GLY A 156 22.74 -28.86 7.37
N ASN A 157 22.62 -29.34 6.13
CA ASN A 157 23.05 -28.61 4.93
C ASN A 157 21.91 -27.84 4.23
N GLY A 158 20.72 -27.84 4.83
CA GLY A 158 19.51 -27.16 4.33
C GLY A 158 18.89 -27.81 3.08
N THR A 159 19.28 -29.04 2.73
CA THR A 159 18.60 -29.82 1.68
C THR A 159 17.37 -30.53 2.23
N PHE A 160 16.49 -31.03 1.36
CA PHE A 160 15.31 -31.80 1.79
C PHE A 160 15.67 -33.02 2.68
N GLY A 161 16.83 -33.63 2.47
CA GLY A 161 17.33 -34.74 3.30
C GLY A 161 18.02 -34.31 4.61
N SER A 162 18.31 -33.01 4.78
CA SER A 162 18.92 -32.45 6.00
C SER A 162 18.50 -30.97 6.15
N PRO A 163 17.21 -30.71 6.45
CA PRO A 163 16.52 -29.43 6.20
C PRO A 163 16.82 -28.31 7.20
N PHE A 164 17.80 -28.51 8.07
CA PHE A 164 18.06 -27.63 9.20
C PHE A 164 19.44 -27.01 9.07
N GLY A 165 19.72 -26.23 8.02
CA GLY A 165 20.96 -25.45 7.95
C GLY A 165 20.92 -24.18 8.81
N ILE A 166 22.07 -23.56 9.03
CA ILE A 166 22.15 -22.15 9.46
C ILE A 166 21.94 -21.22 8.26
N ILE A 167 21.32 -20.05 8.45
CA ILE A 167 20.94 -19.15 7.34
C ILE A 167 22.19 -18.75 6.54
N GLN A 168 23.27 -18.39 7.23
CA GLN A 168 24.49 -17.92 6.55
C GLN A 168 25.12 -18.97 5.61
N ASN A 169 25.05 -20.26 5.94
CA ASN A 169 25.56 -21.33 5.07
C ASN A 169 24.74 -21.45 3.79
N CYS A 170 23.41 -21.32 3.90
CA CYS A 170 22.52 -21.32 2.75
C CYS A 170 22.75 -20.12 1.83
N LEU A 171 23.00 -18.93 2.40
CA LEU A 171 23.37 -17.73 1.65
C LEU A 171 24.71 -17.91 0.91
N ALA A 172 25.68 -18.58 1.55
CA ALA A 172 26.99 -18.87 0.94
C ALA A 172 26.91 -19.92 -0.18
N ALA A 173 25.95 -20.85 -0.13
CA ALA A 173 25.75 -21.90 -1.12
C ALA A 173 25.14 -21.42 -2.45
N ASN A 174 24.94 -20.10 -2.63
CA ASN A 174 24.40 -19.47 -3.84
C ASN A 174 23.03 -20.05 -4.26
N LYS A 175 22.18 -20.37 -3.27
CA LYS A 175 20.80 -20.78 -3.50
C LYS A 175 19.97 -19.57 -3.91
N LYS A 176 18.97 -19.80 -4.77
CA LYS A 176 18.04 -18.73 -5.18
C LYS A 176 17.04 -18.41 -4.08
N TYR A 177 16.68 -19.41 -3.27
CA TYR A 177 15.70 -19.29 -2.19
C TYR A 177 16.29 -19.83 -0.89
N VAL A 178 16.15 -19.08 0.19
CA VAL A 178 16.43 -19.55 1.55
C VAL A 178 15.14 -19.40 2.34
N ARG A 179 14.56 -20.53 2.70
CA ARG A 179 13.28 -20.60 3.42
C ARG A 179 13.55 -20.81 4.90
N VAL A 180 13.15 -19.83 5.69
CA VAL A 180 13.45 -19.74 7.12
C VAL A 180 12.21 -20.10 7.92
N SER A 181 12.26 -21.23 8.62
CA SER A 181 11.20 -21.63 9.54
C SER A 181 11.11 -20.68 10.74
N ASP A 182 9.93 -20.65 11.35
CA ASP A 182 9.65 -19.90 12.56
C ASP A 182 10.67 -20.18 13.67
N GLY A 183 11.06 -19.12 14.37
CA GLY A 183 11.88 -19.10 15.57
C GLY A 183 12.90 -17.96 15.61
N THR A 184 13.76 -17.99 16.62
CA THR A 184 14.79 -16.97 16.85
C THR A 184 16.16 -17.48 16.40
N TYR A 185 16.87 -16.65 15.64
CA TYR A 185 18.18 -16.92 15.08
C TYR A 185 19.17 -15.88 15.60
N ASN A 186 20.22 -16.33 16.28
CA ASN A 186 21.27 -15.46 16.82
C ASN A 186 22.46 -15.44 15.86
N GLU A 187 22.31 -14.80 14.71
CA GLU A 187 23.34 -14.73 13.68
C GLU A 187 23.31 -13.37 12.95
N SER A 188 24.46 -12.95 12.45
CA SER A 188 24.58 -11.81 11.52
C SER A 188 24.60 -12.34 10.10
N LEU A 189 23.71 -11.85 9.26
CA LEU A 189 23.51 -12.33 7.89
C LEU A 189 24.26 -11.45 6.89
N SER A 190 24.90 -12.09 5.91
CA SER A 190 25.58 -11.43 4.80
C SER A 190 25.05 -11.98 3.47
N VAL A 191 24.30 -11.13 2.76
CA VAL A 191 23.75 -11.42 1.44
C VAL A 191 24.67 -10.85 0.37
N LYS A 192 25.30 -11.74 -0.39
CA LYS A 192 26.28 -11.40 -1.45
C LYS A 192 25.83 -11.84 -2.86
N ASN A 193 24.73 -12.57 -2.94
CA ASN A 193 24.23 -13.19 -4.17
C ASN A 193 22.78 -12.80 -4.41
N LYS A 194 22.27 -13.07 -5.63
CA LYS A 194 20.84 -12.99 -5.92
C LYS A 194 20.09 -14.08 -5.16
N VAL A 195 19.39 -13.69 -4.10
CA VAL A 195 18.68 -14.61 -3.22
C VAL A 195 17.39 -13.99 -2.71
N ALA A 196 16.38 -14.82 -2.52
CA ALA A 196 15.18 -14.50 -1.76
C ALA A 196 15.23 -15.22 -0.41
N LEU A 197 15.24 -14.43 0.66
CA LEU A 197 15.21 -14.89 2.04
C LEU A 197 13.78 -14.75 2.56
N ILE A 198 13.11 -15.87 2.84
CA ILE A 198 11.64 -15.93 2.96
C ILE A 198 11.23 -16.64 4.25
N ALA A 199 10.43 -15.97 5.07
CA ALA A 199 9.68 -16.59 6.16
C ALA A 199 8.28 -17.06 5.69
N PRO A 200 7.72 -18.16 6.25
CA PRO A 200 6.47 -18.77 5.80
C PRO A 200 5.20 -17.99 6.16
N GLN A 201 5.27 -17.04 7.10
CA GLN A 201 4.14 -16.20 7.46
C GLN A 201 4.56 -14.73 7.39
N SER A 202 3.73 -13.92 6.72
CA SER A 202 3.74 -12.48 6.93
C SER A 202 3.55 -12.23 8.43
N PRO A 203 4.33 -11.37 9.09
CA PRO A 203 3.99 -10.91 10.41
C PRO A 203 2.53 -10.42 10.40
N ALA A 204 1.73 -10.90 11.36
CA ALA A 204 0.40 -10.37 11.57
C ALA A 204 0.56 -8.93 12.08
N GLU A 205 0.23 -7.94 11.25
CA GLU A 205 0.37 -6.52 11.61
C GLU A 205 -0.75 -6.11 12.57
N ALA A 206 -0.39 -5.71 13.79
CA ALA A 206 -1.26 -4.88 14.62
C ALA A 206 -0.95 -3.40 14.33
N MET A 207 -1.53 -2.87 13.25
CA MET A 207 -1.29 -1.51 12.69
C MET A 207 -1.28 -0.37 13.73
N VAL A 208 -1.96 -0.52 14.86
CA VAL A 208 -2.21 0.57 15.83
C VAL A 208 -1.18 0.62 16.97
N THR A 209 -0.40 -0.44 17.20
CA THR A 209 0.47 -0.53 18.39
C THR A 209 1.97 -0.52 18.09
N GLY A 210 2.35 -0.48 16.80
CA GLY A 210 3.75 -0.68 16.40
C GLY A 210 4.32 -2.04 16.79
N SER A 211 3.47 -2.99 17.22
CA SER A 211 3.87 -4.34 17.59
C SER A 211 3.86 -5.22 16.34
N PHE A 212 5.06 -5.63 15.92
CA PHE A 212 5.25 -6.61 14.86
C PHE A 212 5.46 -7.98 15.49
N THR A 213 4.48 -8.86 15.35
CA THR A 213 4.64 -10.27 15.64
C THR A 213 5.09 -10.97 14.37
N SER A 214 6.41 -11.07 14.16
CA SER A 214 6.97 -12.07 13.25
C SER A 214 7.40 -13.27 14.08
N ASN A 215 7.12 -14.46 13.58
CA ASN A 215 7.63 -15.69 14.18
C ASN A 215 9.11 -15.92 13.85
N VAL A 216 9.68 -15.20 12.88
CA VAL A 216 11.10 -15.28 12.51
C VAL A 216 11.83 -14.04 12.99
N ILE A 217 12.65 -14.21 14.02
CA ILE A 217 13.44 -13.13 14.62
C ILE A 217 14.92 -13.39 14.33
N ILE A 218 15.57 -12.48 13.61
CA ILE A 218 17.02 -12.45 13.45
C ILE A 218 17.59 -11.44 14.45
N GLN A 219 18.45 -11.91 15.34
CA GLN A 219 19.09 -11.12 16.38
C GLN A 219 20.60 -11.12 16.16
N SER A 220 21.17 -9.93 15.94
CA SER A 220 22.62 -9.79 15.87
C SER A 220 23.23 -10.05 17.27
N PRO A 221 24.19 -10.99 17.41
CA PRO A 221 24.85 -11.27 18.68
C PRO A 221 25.91 -10.23 19.05
N SER A 222 26.22 -9.29 18.15
CA SER A 222 27.26 -8.28 18.34
C SER A 222 26.75 -6.89 17.98
N ALA A 223 27.58 -5.87 18.23
CA ALA A 223 27.31 -4.49 17.83
C ALA A 223 27.26 -4.24 16.31
N SER A 224 27.41 -5.30 15.50
CA SER A 224 27.28 -5.28 14.05
C SER A 224 25.84 -5.37 13.57
N ASP A 225 25.65 -5.14 12.27
CA ASP A 225 24.34 -5.27 11.65
C ASP A 225 23.79 -6.69 11.72
N ALA A 226 22.46 -6.82 11.86
CA ALA A 226 21.79 -8.14 11.84
C ALA A 226 21.72 -8.69 10.41
N LEU A 227 21.53 -7.81 9.43
CA LEU A 227 21.58 -8.14 8.00
C LEU A 227 22.42 -7.11 7.25
N THR A 228 23.49 -7.56 6.60
CA THR A 228 24.24 -6.79 5.61
C THR A 228 23.96 -7.33 4.22
N VAL A 229 23.44 -6.48 3.33
CA VAL A 229 23.29 -6.79 1.90
C VAL A 229 24.40 -6.06 1.14
N ASP A 230 25.36 -6.82 0.62
CA ASP A 230 26.50 -6.30 -0.15
C ASP A 230 26.14 -6.26 -1.65
N GLY A 231 25.59 -5.12 -2.07
CA GLY A 231 25.15 -4.87 -3.44
C GLY A 231 26.26 -4.89 -4.48
N SER A 232 27.54 -4.78 -4.07
CA SER A 232 28.70 -4.84 -4.99
C SER A 232 28.76 -6.16 -5.74
N LYS A 233 28.31 -7.22 -5.06
CA LYS A 233 28.30 -8.59 -5.56
C LYS A 233 26.97 -8.94 -6.24
N ILE A 234 25.96 -8.13 -5.98
CA ILE A 234 24.62 -8.17 -6.58
C ILE A 234 24.54 -7.12 -7.72
N ALA A 235 25.64 -6.84 -8.42
CA ALA A 235 25.68 -5.85 -9.50
C ALA A 235 25.06 -6.37 -10.82
N GLY A 236 24.21 -5.56 -11.45
CA GLY A 236 23.51 -5.81 -12.71
C GLY A 236 22.00 -5.54 -12.58
N SER A 237 21.36 -4.97 -13.62
CA SER A 237 19.94 -4.54 -13.61
C SER A 237 18.94 -5.63 -13.19
N ASP A 238 19.34 -6.90 -13.35
CA ASP A 238 18.49 -8.07 -13.15
C ASP A 238 18.77 -8.79 -11.83
N LYS A 239 19.74 -8.28 -11.05
CA LYS A 239 20.14 -8.83 -9.76
C LYS A 239 19.43 -8.07 -8.63
N ARG A 240 18.76 -8.84 -7.79
CA ARG A 240 17.94 -8.34 -6.68
C ARG A 240 18.15 -9.24 -5.48
N ALA A 241 18.19 -8.65 -4.29
CA ALA A 241 17.97 -9.37 -3.04
C ALA A 241 16.54 -9.12 -2.59
N LEU A 242 15.85 -10.17 -2.16
CA LEU A 242 14.52 -10.08 -1.57
C LEU A 242 14.57 -10.59 -0.15
N VAL A 243 14.00 -9.84 0.79
CA VAL A 243 13.75 -10.29 2.17
C VAL A 243 12.26 -10.16 2.45
N TYR A 244 11.64 -11.25 2.89
CA TYR A 244 10.21 -11.32 3.12
C TYR A 244 9.84 -11.92 4.48
N GLY A 245 8.98 -11.22 5.23
CA GLY A 245 8.30 -11.76 6.41
C GLY A 245 9.13 -11.86 7.69
N MET A 246 10.25 -11.13 7.78
CA MET A 246 11.24 -11.30 8.85
C MET A 246 11.28 -10.11 9.80
N ARG A 247 11.63 -10.36 11.06
CA ARG A 247 11.96 -9.33 12.03
C ARG A 247 13.46 -9.31 12.34
N PHE A 248 14.07 -8.13 12.32
CA PHE A 248 15.46 -7.89 12.67
C PHE A 248 15.55 -7.06 13.94
N THR A 249 16.43 -7.47 14.85
CA THR A 249 16.73 -6.75 16.10
C THR A 249 18.24 -6.79 16.36
N SER A 250 18.76 -5.81 17.10
CA SER A 250 20.15 -5.80 17.56
C SER A 250 20.17 -5.42 19.04
N THR A 251 20.87 -6.20 19.85
CA THR A 251 20.83 -6.03 21.31
C THR A 251 21.83 -5.01 21.85
N SER A 252 22.75 -4.50 21.02
CA SER A 252 23.73 -3.50 21.45
C SER A 252 24.37 -2.81 20.27
N GLY A 253 24.89 -1.59 20.48
CA GLY A 253 25.75 -0.89 19.53
C GLY A 253 25.04 0.10 18.60
N SER A 254 25.82 1.01 18.01
CA SER A 254 25.38 2.03 17.07
C SER A 254 25.20 1.52 15.63
N GLY A 255 25.24 0.21 15.41
CA GLY A 255 25.04 -0.42 14.11
C GLY A 255 23.59 -0.34 13.63
N SER A 256 23.33 -0.83 12.42
CA SER A 256 21.99 -0.86 11.85
C SER A 256 21.32 -2.22 12.01
N ALA A 257 19.98 -2.32 11.99
CA ALA A 257 19.36 -3.66 11.92
C ALA A 257 19.62 -4.28 10.54
N ILE A 258 19.38 -3.48 9.50
CA ILE A 258 19.58 -3.83 8.10
C ILE A 258 20.48 -2.77 7.47
N TYR A 259 21.60 -3.18 6.90
CA TYR A 259 22.53 -2.33 6.17
C TYR A 259 22.66 -2.79 4.72
N VAL A 260 22.34 -1.91 3.77
CA VAL A 260 22.36 -2.18 2.33
C VAL A 260 23.43 -1.31 1.65
N THR A 261 24.50 -1.94 1.19
CA THR A 261 25.62 -1.25 0.53
C THR A 261 25.60 -1.45 -0.98
N GLN A 262 26.12 -0.47 -1.73
CA GLN A 262 26.35 -0.49 -3.19
C GLN A 262 25.15 -0.81 -4.14
N ALA A 263 25.38 -0.66 -5.45
CA ALA A 263 24.38 -0.41 -6.52
C ALA A 263 23.44 -1.58 -6.93
N ALA A 264 22.94 -2.36 -5.98
CA ALA A 264 21.94 -3.39 -6.26
C ALA A 264 20.53 -2.92 -5.94
N ARG A 265 19.52 -3.55 -6.53
CA ARG A 265 18.14 -3.38 -6.06
C ARG A 265 17.88 -4.34 -4.89
N VAL A 266 17.32 -3.83 -3.79
CA VAL A 266 16.93 -4.63 -2.62
C VAL A 266 15.46 -4.38 -2.31
N ASP A 267 14.70 -5.47 -2.19
CA ASP A 267 13.27 -5.44 -1.88
C ASP A 267 13.09 -6.01 -0.45
N LEU A 268 12.62 -5.17 0.47
CA LEU A 268 12.24 -5.52 1.84
C LEU A 268 10.72 -5.48 1.94
N LEU A 269 10.09 -6.64 2.05
CA LEU A 269 8.64 -6.79 1.99
C LEU A 269 8.15 -7.46 3.28
N SER A 270 7.21 -6.85 4.00
CA SER A 270 6.74 -7.44 5.28
C SER A 270 7.89 -7.66 6.28
N VAL A 271 8.81 -6.69 6.35
CA VAL A 271 9.98 -6.73 7.22
C VAL A 271 9.77 -5.82 8.42
N GLY A 272 10.09 -6.32 9.62
CA GLY A 272 10.19 -5.52 10.84
C GLY A 272 11.65 -5.27 11.20
N ALA A 273 12.02 -4.04 11.56
CA ALA A 273 13.32 -3.72 12.16
C ALA A 273 13.08 -2.93 13.44
N HIS A 274 13.54 -3.42 14.60
CA HIS A 274 13.19 -2.83 15.89
C HIS A 274 14.33 -2.87 16.90
N ASP A 275 14.24 -2.00 17.90
CA ASP A 275 15.04 -2.06 19.12
C ASP A 275 16.55 -1.96 18.84
N VAL A 276 16.96 -1.11 17.90
CA VAL A 276 18.38 -0.93 17.51
C VAL A 276 18.86 0.45 17.92
N ALA A 277 19.95 0.56 18.68
CA ALA A 277 20.40 1.87 19.13
C ALA A 277 20.85 2.80 17.98
N GLY A 278 21.33 2.24 16.86
CA GLY A 278 21.61 2.97 15.62
C GLY A 278 20.39 3.06 14.68
N THR A 279 20.58 2.77 13.39
CA THR A 279 19.53 2.92 12.37
C THR A 279 18.77 1.61 12.17
N CYS A 280 17.44 1.61 12.11
CA CYS A 280 16.70 0.38 11.77
C CYS A 280 17.07 -0.13 10.36
N ILE A 281 16.96 0.73 9.34
CA ILE A 281 17.33 0.41 7.95
C ILE A 281 18.25 1.50 7.41
N PHE A 282 19.50 1.16 7.09
CA PHE A 282 20.46 2.07 6.48
C PHE A 282 20.83 1.60 5.07
N SER A 283 20.76 2.50 4.09
CA SER A 283 21.34 2.30 2.77
C SER A 283 22.15 3.52 2.35
N ASP A 284 23.46 3.35 2.15
CA ASP A 284 24.39 4.38 1.67
C ASP A 284 24.73 4.27 0.18
N ALA A 285 23.96 3.44 -0.50
CA ALA A 285 24.25 2.99 -1.84
C ALA A 285 23.52 3.81 -2.90
N SER A 286 24.05 3.82 -4.12
CA SER A 286 23.26 4.17 -5.33
C SER A 286 22.15 3.16 -5.66
N ALA A 287 21.94 2.16 -4.80
CA ALA A 287 20.87 1.17 -4.85
C ALA A 287 19.47 1.79 -4.92
N ALA A 288 18.59 1.09 -5.64
CA ALA A 288 17.15 1.20 -5.44
C ALA A 288 16.74 0.30 -4.27
N LEU A 289 16.23 0.90 -3.20
CA LEU A 289 15.67 0.19 -2.05
C LEU A 289 14.15 0.29 -2.11
N ILE A 290 13.47 -0.85 -2.08
CA ILE A 290 12.01 -0.91 -1.95
C ILE A 290 11.71 -1.43 -0.56
N VAL A 291 10.91 -0.68 0.20
CA VAL A 291 10.42 -1.07 1.52
C VAL A 291 8.90 -1.04 1.48
N ALA A 292 8.25 -2.19 1.60
CA ALA A 292 6.81 -2.29 1.49
C ALA A 292 6.20 -3.11 2.60
N SER A 293 5.04 -2.69 3.10
CA SER A 293 4.33 -3.39 4.18
C SER A 293 5.23 -3.68 5.37
N SER A 294 6.14 -2.75 5.69
CA SER A 294 7.24 -2.96 6.63
C SER A 294 7.16 -2.00 7.80
N GLY A 295 7.82 -2.36 8.88
CA GLY A 295 7.79 -1.64 10.14
C GLY A 295 9.16 -1.31 10.67
N THR A 296 9.37 -0.07 11.11
CA THR A 296 10.52 0.29 11.95
C THR A 296 10.04 0.90 13.26
N SER A 297 10.65 0.51 14.40
CA SER A 297 10.43 1.23 15.65
C SER A 297 11.54 1.15 16.68
N ARG A 298 11.58 2.14 17.60
CA ARG A 298 12.53 2.19 18.73
C ARG A 298 13.99 2.07 18.30
N CYS A 299 14.31 2.76 17.21
CA CYS A 299 15.68 2.93 16.73
C CYS A 299 16.21 4.35 16.98
N GLY A 300 17.51 4.57 16.88
CA GLY A 300 18.09 5.91 16.77
C GLY A 300 17.43 6.66 15.60
N THR A 301 17.59 6.12 14.38
CA THR A 301 16.89 6.58 13.17
C THR A 301 16.09 5.41 12.57
N GLY A 302 14.90 5.66 12.03
CA GLY A 302 14.12 4.61 11.37
C GLY A 302 14.74 4.16 10.05
N ILE A 303 14.61 4.97 9.02
CA ILE A 303 15.15 4.69 7.69
C ILE A 303 16.11 5.79 7.30
N LEU A 304 17.38 5.46 7.08
CA LEU A 304 18.39 6.37 6.53
C LEU A 304 18.75 5.95 5.11
N LYS A 305 18.51 6.82 4.14
CA LYS A 305 18.89 6.64 2.74
C LYS A 305 19.86 7.73 2.32
N VAL A 306 21.05 7.33 1.85
CA VAL A 306 22.03 8.22 1.22
C VAL A 306 22.33 7.72 -0.19
N GLY A 307 22.11 8.55 -1.21
CA GLY A 307 22.25 8.13 -2.62
C GLY A 307 21.10 7.25 -3.13
N GLY A 308 21.01 7.08 -4.45
CA GLY A 308 20.09 6.10 -5.07
C GLY A 308 18.60 6.47 -4.97
N SER A 309 17.72 5.46 -4.86
CA SER A 309 16.28 5.66 -4.70
C SER A 309 15.69 4.85 -3.56
N LEU A 310 14.68 5.37 -2.90
CA LEU A 310 13.86 4.71 -1.90
C LEU A 310 12.39 4.74 -2.33
N ASP A 311 11.77 3.58 -2.53
CA ASP A 311 10.31 3.42 -2.71
C ASP A 311 9.73 2.82 -1.43
N LEU A 312 9.06 3.64 -0.63
CA LEU A 312 8.46 3.28 0.64
C LEU A 312 6.94 3.25 0.50
N ARG A 313 6.31 2.10 0.77
CA ARG A 313 4.85 1.97 0.62
C ARG A 313 4.19 1.13 1.69
N ALA A 314 2.97 1.48 2.07
CA ALA A 314 2.16 0.73 3.03
C ALA A 314 2.91 0.41 4.34
N SER A 315 3.79 1.30 4.81
CA SER A 315 4.74 1.01 5.89
C SER A 315 4.49 1.88 7.13
N TYR A 316 5.10 1.51 8.26
CA TYR A 316 5.02 2.23 9.53
C TYR A 316 6.42 2.56 10.05
N VAL A 317 6.65 3.82 10.39
CA VAL A 317 7.94 4.31 10.90
C VAL A 317 7.70 5.11 12.18
N PHE A 318 7.95 4.49 13.34
CA PHE A 318 7.49 5.02 14.63
C PHE A 318 8.51 5.01 15.77
N ASP A 319 8.37 5.96 16.70
CA ASP A 319 9.09 5.97 17.98
C ASP A 319 10.63 5.92 17.82
N HIS A 320 11.17 6.67 16.88
CA HIS A 320 12.62 6.82 16.70
C HIS A 320 13.18 8.01 17.49
N GLN A 321 14.39 7.86 18.03
CA GLN A 321 15.00 8.88 18.89
C GLN A 321 15.30 10.18 18.14
N THR A 322 15.69 10.08 16.88
CA THR A 322 16.00 11.22 16.00
C THR A 322 14.98 11.30 14.86
N GLN A 323 15.32 10.86 13.66
CA GLN A 323 14.46 10.93 12.49
C GLN A 323 13.70 9.63 12.30
N GLY A 324 12.43 9.71 11.91
CA GLY A 324 11.70 8.58 11.36
C GLY A 324 12.33 8.16 10.03
N ILE A 325 12.30 9.06 9.06
CA ILE A 325 12.89 8.88 7.73
C ILE A 325 13.88 10.01 7.46
N SER A 326 15.09 9.68 7.03
CA SER A 326 16.13 10.63 6.62
C SER A 326 16.64 10.26 5.24
N VAL A 327 16.50 11.17 4.27
CA VAL A 327 16.91 10.96 2.88
C VAL A 327 17.88 12.06 2.45
N GLY A 328 19.10 11.67 2.07
CA GLY A 328 20.17 12.56 1.62
C GLY A 328 20.69 12.21 0.23
N ASN A 329 20.83 13.17 -0.68
CA ASN A 329 21.39 12.94 -2.01
C ASN A 329 20.69 11.80 -2.79
N ALA A 330 19.38 11.63 -2.63
CA ALA A 330 18.64 10.49 -3.17
C ALA A 330 17.26 10.88 -3.72
N SER A 331 16.56 9.91 -4.31
CA SER A 331 15.12 10.05 -4.59
C SER A 331 14.26 9.28 -3.60
N LEU A 332 13.14 9.86 -3.18
CA LEU A 332 12.14 9.22 -2.33
C LEU A 332 10.78 9.21 -3.04
N THR A 333 10.20 8.03 -3.19
CA THR A 333 8.77 7.86 -3.44
C THR A 333 8.15 7.26 -2.18
N MET A 334 7.19 7.94 -1.58
CA MET A 334 6.51 7.46 -0.37
C MET A 334 5.00 7.42 -0.58
N ARG A 335 4.36 6.28 -0.28
CA ARG A 335 2.93 6.03 -0.50
C ARG A 335 2.26 5.31 0.67
N SER A 336 1.06 5.71 1.06
CA SER A 336 0.24 4.93 2.04
C SER A 336 1.01 4.58 3.32
N THR A 337 1.89 5.46 3.77
CA THR A 337 2.83 5.22 4.87
C THR A 337 2.42 6.08 6.06
N ILE A 338 2.66 5.58 7.27
CA ILE A 338 2.41 6.31 8.51
C ILE A 338 3.75 6.52 9.22
N VAL A 339 4.04 7.77 9.58
CA VAL A 339 5.27 8.19 10.25
C VAL A 339 4.89 8.96 11.52
N GLY A 340 5.34 8.55 12.70
CA GLY A 340 5.02 9.30 13.91
C GLY A 340 5.81 8.94 15.17
N GLY A 341 5.66 9.70 16.25
CA GLY A 341 6.38 9.45 17.51
C GLY A 341 7.90 9.67 17.44
N ASN A 342 8.43 10.22 16.35
CA ASN A 342 9.86 10.47 16.16
C ASN A 342 10.23 11.87 16.65
N ASN A 343 11.51 12.25 16.72
CA ASN A 343 11.83 13.68 16.87
C ASN A 343 11.44 14.47 15.61
N VAL A 344 11.97 14.07 14.46
CA VAL A 344 11.53 14.57 13.14
C VAL A 344 10.89 13.43 12.36
N GLY A 345 9.70 13.63 11.80
CA GLY A 345 9.03 12.60 11.02
C GLY A 345 9.80 12.23 9.76
N VAL A 346 9.90 13.17 8.83
CA VAL A 346 10.56 13.00 7.53
C VAL A 346 11.55 14.15 7.29
N ALA A 347 12.84 13.84 7.23
CA ALA A 347 13.90 14.79 6.92
C ALA A 347 14.50 14.50 5.53
N ILE A 348 14.54 15.52 4.69
CA ILE A 348 14.97 15.41 3.28
C ILE A 348 16.04 16.46 3.03
N SER A 349 17.20 16.04 2.53
CA SER A 349 18.31 16.93 2.17
C SER A 349 18.85 16.61 0.77
N GLU A 350 19.09 17.63 -0.07
CA GLU A 350 19.73 17.45 -1.38
C GLU A 350 19.07 16.36 -2.26
N SER A 351 17.74 16.28 -2.23
CA SER A 351 16.99 15.13 -2.75
C SER A 351 15.80 15.52 -3.63
N THR A 352 15.25 14.54 -4.35
CA THR A 352 13.98 14.68 -5.09
C THR A 352 12.93 13.75 -4.51
N VAL A 353 11.78 14.29 -4.13
CA VAL A 353 10.80 13.58 -3.32
C VAL A 353 9.38 13.66 -3.90
N ASP A 354 8.68 12.53 -3.87
CA ASP A 354 7.26 12.41 -4.17
C ASP A 354 6.56 11.66 -3.02
N ILE A 355 5.75 12.36 -2.24
CA ILE A 355 4.98 11.85 -1.09
C ILE A 355 3.49 11.91 -1.43
N ASP A 356 2.77 10.82 -1.24
CA ASP A 356 1.34 10.77 -1.54
C ASP A 356 0.60 9.83 -0.60
N ARG A 357 -0.55 10.27 -0.09
CA ARG A 357 -1.41 9.48 0.80
C ARG A 357 -0.66 9.01 2.06
N VAL A 358 0.05 9.93 2.70
CA VAL A 358 0.87 9.66 3.89
C VAL A 358 0.28 10.37 5.11
N TYR A 359 0.52 9.79 6.29
CA TYR A 359 0.24 10.40 7.58
C TYR A 359 1.57 10.66 8.29
N VAL A 360 1.83 11.92 8.68
CA VAL A 360 2.99 12.34 9.46
C VAL A 360 2.49 12.97 10.77
N LEU A 361 2.48 12.19 11.83
CA LEU A 361 1.69 12.46 13.03
C LEU A 361 2.55 12.46 14.28
N GLN A 362 2.29 13.34 15.24
CA GLN A 362 2.80 13.19 16.62
C GLN A 362 4.32 13.04 16.74
N ASN A 363 5.09 13.71 15.87
CA ASN A 363 6.55 13.80 16.05
C ASN A 363 6.85 14.89 17.09
N ASN A 364 7.90 14.73 17.90
CA ASN A 364 8.22 15.61 19.02
C ASN A 364 8.70 17.01 18.59
N ASP A 365 9.26 17.14 17.39
CA ASP A 365 9.66 18.41 16.78
C ASP A 365 8.90 18.58 15.45
N ARG A 366 9.52 18.24 14.32
CA ARG A 366 8.99 18.53 12.98
C ARG A 366 8.22 17.36 12.38
N GLY A 367 7.18 17.66 11.61
CA GLY A 367 6.55 16.69 10.73
C GLY A 367 7.42 16.36 9.51
N ILE A 368 7.46 17.26 8.53
CA ILE A 368 8.23 17.12 7.28
C ILE A 368 9.21 18.28 7.15
N GLU A 369 10.49 17.98 6.92
CA GLU A 369 11.55 18.94 6.63
C GLU A 369 12.14 18.66 5.25
N ILE A 370 12.14 19.69 4.40
CA ILE A 370 12.66 19.68 3.03
C ILE A 370 13.75 20.74 2.94
N ALA A 371 14.99 20.30 2.83
CA ALA A 371 16.16 21.17 2.78
C ALA A 371 16.97 20.91 1.50
N ASP A 372 17.33 21.98 0.78
CA ASP A 372 18.01 21.95 -0.52
C ASP A 372 17.47 20.91 -1.50
N SER A 373 16.14 20.79 -1.55
CA SER A 373 15.48 19.65 -2.20
C SER A 373 14.32 20.08 -3.09
N THR A 374 13.92 19.18 -3.99
CA THR A 374 12.69 19.30 -4.77
C THR A 374 11.65 18.31 -4.24
N ALA A 375 10.45 18.77 -3.94
CA ALA A 375 9.42 17.91 -3.36
C ALA A 375 8.05 18.12 -4.00
N LYS A 376 7.32 17.02 -4.11
CA LYS A 376 5.89 17.02 -4.38
C LYS A 376 5.21 16.23 -3.27
N VAL A 377 4.25 16.85 -2.60
CA VAL A 377 3.53 16.24 -1.47
C VAL A 377 2.04 16.34 -1.73
N THR A 378 1.35 15.21 -1.89
CA THR A 378 -0.09 15.16 -2.17
C THR A 378 -0.87 14.31 -1.17
N ASN A 379 -2.14 14.64 -0.93
CA ASN A 379 -3.04 13.83 -0.09
C ASN A 379 -2.45 13.43 1.26
N THR A 380 -1.73 14.33 1.90
CA THR A 380 -0.93 14.01 3.08
C THR A 380 -1.50 14.73 4.28
N VAL A 381 -1.55 14.04 5.42
CA VAL A 381 -1.90 14.62 6.70
C VAL A 381 -0.63 14.84 7.49
N VAL A 382 -0.38 16.06 7.95
CA VAL A 382 0.75 16.43 8.81
C VAL A 382 0.21 17.10 10.07
N ALA A 383 0.13 16.35 11.16
CA ALA A 383 -0.66 16.80 12.29
C ALA A 383 -0.12 16.43 13.67
N SER A 384 -0.46 17.26 14.66
CA SER A 384 -0.09 17.03 16.07
C SER A 384 1.42 16.89 16.31
N ASN A 385 2.27 17.48 15.48
CA ASN A 385 3.72 17.50 15.71
C ASN A 385 4.07 18.58 16.75
N GLY A 386 5.16 18.40 17.51
CA GLY A 386 5.51 19.22 18.66
C GLY A 386 6.05 20.61 18.32
N SER A 387 6.39 20.86 17.05
CA SER A 387 6.86 22.13 16.52
C SER A 387 6.20 22.39 15.15
N TRP A 388 6.98 22.70 14.11
CA TRP A 388 6.50 22.89 12.74
C TRP A 388 5.88 21.61 12.16
N GLY A 389 4.74 21.74 11.48
CA GLY A 389 4.22 20.67 10.63
C GLY A 389 5.14 20.47 9.42
N ILE A 390 5.37 21.51 8.64
CA ILE A 390 6.18 21.46 7.41
C ILE A 390 7.22 22.59 7.41
N VAL A 391 8.46 22.24 7.08
CA VAL A 391 9.58 23.17 6.89
C VAL A 391 10.17 22.99 5.49
N VAL A 392 10.31 24.08 4.75
CA VAL A 392 11.03 24.16 3.48
C VAL A 392 12.15 25.18 3.64
N ALA A 393 13.40 24.74 3.59
CA ALA A 393 14.54 25.58 3.96
C ALA A 393 15.78 25.32 3.09
N THR A 394 16.85 26.08 3.33
CA THR A 394 18.19 25.78 2.81
C THR A 394 19.10 25.32 3.94
N VAL A 395 20.04 24.41 3.65
CA VAL A 395 21.14 24.08 4.56
C VAL A 395 22.36 24.91 4.16
N GLY A 396 22.85 25.75 5.07
CA GLY A 396 24.15 26.42 4.89
C GLY A 396 24.22 27.56 3.86
N GLY A 397 23.08 28.04 3.34
CA GLY A 397 22.98 29.33 2.62
C GLY A 397 23.65 29.42 1.23
N THR A 398 24.25 28.34 0.72
CA THR A 398 24.92 28.32 -0.62
C THR A 398 24.35 27.29 -1.59
N ALA A 399 23.41 26.46 -1.14
CA ALA A 399 22.82 25.37 -1.90
C ALA A 399 21.75 25.86 -2.89
N PRO A 400 21.34 25.04 -3.90
CA PRO A 400 20.45 25.44 -5.00
C PRO A 400 19.05 25.95 -4.61
N GLY A 401 18.71 25.97 -3.31
CA GLY A 401 17.39 26.31 -2.83
C GLY A 401 16.49 25.10 -2.73
N SER A 402 15.34 25.27 -2.07
CA SER A 402 14.31 24.24 -1.96
C SER A 402 13.07 24.64 -2.73
N SER A 403 12.48 23.70 -3.47
CA SER A 403 11.21 23.91 -4.14
C SER A 403 10.24 22.79 -3.82
N ALA A 404 9.09 23.12 -3.24
CA ALA A 404 8.11 22.14 -2.83
C ALA A 404 6.69 22.54 -3.24
N ASP A 405 6.00 21.64 -3.94
CA ASP A 405 4.59 21.78 -4.25
C ASP A 405 3.74 20.85 -3.35
N PHE A 406 2.73 21.41 -2.70
CA PHE A 406 1.83 20.74 -1.78
C PHE A 406 0.40 20.77 -2.31
N GLY A 407 -0.20 19.61 -2.47
CA GLY A 407 -1.55 19.46 -3.02
C GLY A 407 -2.46 18.68 -2.14
N ASN A 408 -3.62 19.25 -1.81
CA ASN A 408 -4.59 18.52 -1.01
C ASN A 408 -3.94 18.00 0.28
N VAL A 409 -3.19 18.85 0.96
CA VAL A 409 -2.51 18.52 2.22
C VAL A 409 -3.34 19.08 3.37
N THR A 410 -3.45 18.33 4.46
CA THR A 410 -4.01 18.83 5.72
C THR A 410 -2.88 18.96 6.73
N VAL A 411 -2.53 20.19 7.10
CA VAL A 411 -1.61 20.52 8.19
C VAL A 411 -2.46 21.00 9.36
N ALA A 412 -2.45 20.31 10.50
CA ALA A 412 -3.33 20.70 11.60
C ALA A 412 -2.83 20.33 13.00
N HIS A 413 -3.18 21.14 14.00
CA HIS A 413 -2.89 20.91 15.42
C HIS A 413 -1.41 20.69 15.77
N ASN A 414 -0.48 21.22 14.99
CA ASN A 414 0.94 21.25 15.31
C ASN A 414 1.22 22.34 16.36
N ASN A 415 2.21 22.08 17.23
CA ASN A 415 2.51 22.91 18.40
C ASN A 415 3.75 23.80 18.19
N GLY A 416 3.90 24.36 16.98
CA GLY A 416 4.99 25.26 16.65
C GLY A 416 4.82 26.62 17.32
N ALA A 417 5.83 27.09 18.05
CA ALA A 417 5.81 28.44 18.62
C ALA A 417 5.88 29.55 17.56
N ALA A 418 6.46 29.25 16.39
CA ALA A 418 6.69 30.23 15.32
C ALA A 418 5.65 30.10 14.19
N ALA A 419 5.56 28.93 13.56
CA ALA A 419 4.71 28.68 12.41
C ALA A 419 4.42 27.18 12.27
N ASP A 420 3.42 26.84 11.46
CA ASP A 420 3.01 25.45 11.20
C ASP A 420 3.56 24.99 9.86
N VAL A 421 3.60 25.94 8.94
CA VAL A 421 4.25 25.83 7.65
C VAL A 421 5.25 26.97 7.53
N TYR A 422 6.53 26.62 7.41
CA TYR A 422 7.61 27.58 7.25
C TYR A 422 8.33 27.34 5.93
N CYS A 423 8.34 28.34 5.06
CA CYS A 423 9.24 28.44 3.93
C CYS A 423 10.25 29.54 4.23
N ASP A 424 11.53 29.20 4.24
CA ASP A 424 12.62 30.15 4.46
C ASP A 424 12.52 31.33 3.47
N PRO A 425 12.51 32.61 3.92
CA PRO A 425 12.32 33.76 3.03
C PRO A 425 13.50 34.05 2.08
N VAL A 426 14.53 33.20 2.05
CA VAL A 426 15.63 33.31 1.09
C VAL A 426 15.09 33.11 -0.34
N SER A 427 15.60 33.90 -1.29
CA SER A 427 15.04 34.03 -2.65
C SER A 427 15.00 32.75 -3.50
N ASN A 428 15.68 31.68 -3.08
CA ASN A 428 15.72 30.39 -3.75
C ASN A 428 14.86 29.32 -3.07
N VAL A 429 14.08 29.67 -2.04
CA VAL A 429 13.15 28.76 -1.38
C VAL A 429 11.72 29.08 -1.80
N THR A 430 11.00 28.07 -2.29
CA THR A 430 9.60 28.20 -2.71
C THR A 430 8.78 27.05 -2.15
N GLY A 431 7.71 27.35 -1.43
CA GLY A 431 6.66 26.37 -1.09
C GLY A 431 5.31 26.86 -1.56
N ARG A 432 4.62 26.05 -2.37
CA ARG A 432 3.30 26.38 -2.94
C ARG A 432 2.26 25.37 -2.49
N PHE A 433 1.20 25.86 -1.85
CA PHE A 433 0.09 25.04 -1.35
C PHE A 433 -1.16 25.26 -2.20
N VAL A 434 -1.75 24.17 -2.68
CA VAL A 434 -2.97 24.19 -3.49
C VAL A 434 -3.99 23.25 -2.87
N ASN A 435 -5.25 23.69 -2.79
CA ASN A 435 -6.35 22.89 -2.23
C ASN A 435 -6.05 22.33 -0.84
N SER A 436 -5.31 23.05 -0.01
CA SER A 436 -4.81 22.54 1.27
C SER A 436 -5.56 23.14 2.45
N ILE A 437 -5.46 22.50 3.62
CA ILE A 437 -6.01 22.99 4.88
C ILE A 437 -4.86 23.17 5.86
N ILE A 438 -4.73 24.37 6.44
CA ILE A 438 -3.76 24.71 7.49
C ILE A 438 -4.58 25.24 8.68
N TRP A 439 -4.67 24.48 9.77
CA TRP A 439 -5.73 24.72 10.78
C TRP A 439 -5.42 24.29 12.22
N ASP A 440 -5.85 25.14 13.17
CA ASP A 440 -5.81 24.91 14.63
C ASP A 440 -4.44 24.59 15.22
N ASP A 441 -3.40 25.15 14.63
CA ASP A 441 -2.07 25.09 15.18
C ASP A 441 -1.80 26.29 16.14
N THR A 442 -0.78 26.19 17.00
CA THR A 442 -0.51 27.20 18.06
C THR A 442 0.36 28.38 17.63
N GLY A 443 0.99 28.30 16.46
CA GLY A 443 1.91 29.32 15.96
C GLY A 443 1.22 30.54 15.36
N THR A 444 2.01 31.52 14.92
CA THR A 444 1.50 32.69 14.17
C THR A 444 1.06 32.37 12.73
N GLY A 445 0.75 31.09 12.44
CA GLY A 445 0.32 30.60 11.15
C GLY A 445 1.47 30.17 10.24
N PHE A 446 1.55 30.76 9.04
CA PHE A 446 2.47 30.37 7.96
C PHE A 446 3.45 31.50 7.63
N SER A 447 4.64 31.16 7.12
CA SER A 447 5.63 32.16 6.67
C SER A 447 6.32 31.76 5.38
N GLY A 448 6.54 32.72 4.48
CA GLY A 448 7.29 32.58 3.23
C GLY A 448 6.67 31.69 2.13
N CYS A 449 5.59 30.96 2.42
CA CYS A 449 4.92 30.09 1.43
C CYS A 449 3.78 30.82 0.70
N SER A 450 3.40 30.32 -0.48
CA SER A 450 2.23 30.77 -1.23
C SER A 450 1.08 29.78 -1.13
N PHE A 451 -0.15 30.28 -1.22
CA PHE A 451 -1.36 29.48 -1.05
C PHE A 451 -2.39 29.84 -2.12
N GLU A 452 -3.06 28.82 -2.66
CA GLU A 452 -4.15 28.94 -3.62
C GLU A 452 -5.27 27.94 -3.28
N TYR A 453 -6.52 28.37 -3.39
CA TYR A 453 -7.71 27.54 -3.12
C TYR A 453 -7.65 26.76 -1.80
N SER A 454 -7.02 27.33 -0.78
CA SER A 454 -6.71 26.70 0.49
C SER A 454 -7.51 27.31 1.65
N THR A 455 -7.74 26.53 2.69
CA THR A 455 -8.40 26.97 3.92
C THR A 455 -7.36 27.16 5.00
N ILE A 456 -7.25 28.38 5.52
CA ILE A 456 -6.14 28.76 6.39
C ILE A 456 -6.67 29.50 7.60
N LYS A 457 -6.39 28.96 8.78
CA LYS A 457 -6.62 29.70 10.02
C LYS A 457 -5.66 30.89 10.06
N THR A 458 -6.22 32.08 10.16
CA THR A 458 -5.47 33.32 10.28
C THR A 458 -6.02 34.07 11.48
N ASP A 459 -5.13 34.60 12.30
CA ASP A 459 -5.49 35.35 13.50
C ASP A 459 -5.92 36.78 13.19
N SER A 460 -5.48 37.35 12.08
CA SER A 460 -5.56 38.80 11.86
C SER A 460 -5.74 39.27 10.41
N SER A 461 -5.63 38.40 9.41
CA SER A 461 -5.78 38.81 8.00
C SER A 461 -6.42 37.74 7.13
N THR A 462 -7.29 38.16 6.21
CA THR A 462 -7.78 37.27 5.15
C THR A 462 -6.60 36.63 4.41
N PRO A 463 -6.58 35.29 4.28
CA PRO A 463 -5.56 34.61 3.50
C PRO A 463 -5.40 35.23 2.12
N THR A 464 -4.17 35.62 1.76
CA THR A 464 -3.87 36.17 0.43
C THR A 464 -3.82 35.06 -0.60
N GLY A 465 -4.13 35.36 -1.87
CA GLY A 465 -4.14 34.39 -2.96
C GLY A 465 -5.54 34.00 -3.43
N PRO A 466 -5.68 33.52 -4.68
CA PRO A 466 -6.98 33.21 -5.27
C PRO A 466 -7.67 32.06 -4.55
N GLY A 467 -8.97 32.22 -4.27
CA GLY A 467 -9.83 31.16 -3.73
C GLY A 467 -9.56 30.78 -2.27
N ASN A 468 -8.60 31.40 -1.58
CA ASN A 468 -8.36 31.07 -0.17
C ASN A 468 -9.51 31.56 0.72
N ASN A 469 -9.74 30.86 1.85
CA ASN A 469 -10.68 31.30 2.88
C ASN A 469 -10.16 30.93 4.28
N SER A 470 -10.81 31.43 5.33
CA SER A 470 -10.45 31.20 6.73
C SER A 470 -11.61 30.63 7.55
N LEU A 471 -12.50 29.87 6.90
CA LEU A 471 -13.64 29.24 7.57
C LEU A 471 -13.24 27.92 8.21
N ASP A 472 -13.83 27.59 9.36
CA ASP A 472 -13.59 26.32 10.06
C ASP A 472 -13.82 25.12 9.14
N PRO A 473 -12.80 24.25 8.90
CA PRO A 473 -12.94 23.04 8.11
C PRO A 473 -13.98 22.06 8.62
N GLN A 474 -14.42 22.17 9.88
CA GLN A 474 -15.37 21.26 10.52
C GLN A 474 -14.94 19.79 10.35
N PHE A 475 -13.76 19.46 10.89
CA PHE A 475 -13.29 18.07 10.96
C PHE A 475 -14.21 17.21 11.81
N THR A 476 -14.39 15.93 11.44
CA THR A 476 -15.31 15.02 12.15
C THR A 476 -14.84 14.72 13.57
N PHE A 477 -13.60 14.25 13.75
CA PHE A 477 -13.04 13.90 15.06
C PHE A 477 -11.53 14.18 15.17
N PRO A 478 -11.11 15.46 15.15
CA PRO A 478 -9.68 15.80 15.15
C PRO A 478 -8.93 15.34 16.42
N SER A 479 -9.63 15.18 17.55
CA SER A 479 -9.04 14.69 18.82
C SER A 479 -8.52 13.24 18.77
N VAL A 480 -8.98 12.44 17.80
CA VAL A 480 -8.49 11.08 17.53
C VAL A 480 -7.77 11.02 16.18
N LEU A 481 -7.29 12.16 15.68
CA LEU A 481 -6.56 12.30 14.42
C LEU A 481 -7.39 11.95 13.17
N ASP A 482 -8.73 12.02 13.25
CA ASP A 482 -9.61 11.91 12.08
C ASP A 482 -9.96 13.30 11.53
N TYR A 483 -9.23 13.67 10.48
CA TYR A 483 -9.37 14.94 9.77
C TYR A 483 -10.29 14.84 8.53
N THR A 484 -11.16 13.84 8.47
CA THR A 484 -12.25 13.85 7.49
C THR A 484 -13.18 15.05 7.69
N LEU A 485 -13.78 15.53 6.59
CA LEU A 485 -14.68 16.68 6.61
C LEU A 485 -16.12 16.23 6.94
N THR A 486 -16.79 16.98 7.82
CA THR A 486 -18.23 16.81 8.04
C THR A 486 -19.04 17.28 6.83
N SER A 487 -20.34 16.99 6.85
CA SER A 487 -21.19 17.31 5.70
C SER A 487 -21.46 18.78 5.44
N ALA A 488 -21.29 19.60 6.47
CA ALA A 488 -21.53 21.04 6.42
C ALA A 488 -20.23 21.84 6.23
N SER A 489 -19.10 21.13 6.09
CA SER A 489 -17.79 21.76 5.98
C SER A 489 -17.74 22.73 4.81
N PRO A 490 -17.22 23.96 5.02
CA PRO A 490 -17.01 24.93 3.95
C PRO A 490 -15.85 24.53 3.01
N CYS A 491 -15.13 23.45 3.33
CA CYS A 491 -14.05 22.92 2.50
C CYS A 491 -14.52 21.92 1.43
N VAL A 492 -15.78 21.47 1.53
CA VAL A 492 -16.37 20.50 0.58
C VAL A 492 -16.70 21.17 -0.75
N ASP A 493 -16.31 20.56 -1.88
CA ASP A 493 -16.56 21.04 -3.25
C ASP A 493 -16.03 22.49 -3.50
N THR A 494 -15.01 22.95 -2.78
CA THR A 494 -14.48 24.35 -2.89
C THR A 494 -13.04 24.47 -3.35
N GLY A 495 -12.35 23.35 -3.55
CA GLY A 495 -11.04 23.29 -4.18
C GLY A 495 -11.12 23.48 -5.69
N SER A 496 -10.00 23.81 -6.31
CA SER A 496 -9.88 23.95 -7.75
C SER A 496 -9.40 22.67 -8.43
N ASP A 497 -10.04 22.33 -9.53
CA ASP A 497 -9.67 21.25 -10.45
C ASP A 497 -8.74 21.68 -11.59
N THR A 498 -8.65 22.99 -11.79
CA THR A 498 -7.91 23.69 -12.85
C THR A 498 -6.83 24.61 -12.29
N GLY A 499 -6.96 24.97 -11.01
CA GLY A 499 -6.16 25.91 -10.26
C GLY A 499 -4.75 25.40 -10.02
N GLY A 500 -3.98 25.44 -11.09
CA GLY A 500 -2.54 25.28 -11.14
C GLY A 500 -2.10 23.88 -10.78
N SER A 501 -1.83 23.10 -11.83
CA SER A 501 -1.04 21.87 -11.77
C SER A 501 0.06 21.97 -10.70
N ILE A 502 0.16 20.94 -9.87
CA ILE A 502 1.22 20.79 -8.89
C ILE A 502 2.39 20.21 -9.68
N GLY A 503 3.32 21.09 -10.06
CA GLY A 503 4.25 20.83 -11.16
C GLY A 503 3.53 20.41 -12.45
N THR A 504 4.01 19.33 -13.07
CA THR A 504 3.41 18.72 -14.28
C THR A 504 2.35 17.66 -13.98
N SER A 505 2.09 17.37 -12.71
CA SER A 505 1.20 16.29 -12.31
C SER A 505 -0.24 16.76 -12.14
N VAL A 506 -1.14 16.03 -12.80
CA VAL A 506 -2.58 16.07 -12.55
C VAL A 506 -2.82 15.74 -11.08
N ILE A 507 -3.73 16.47 -10.43
CA ILE A 507 -4.26 16.13 -9.11
C ILE A 507 -4.62 14.64 -9.12
N THR A 508 -4.04 13.88 -8.19
CA THR A 508 -4.21 12.43 -8.15
C THR A 508 -5.68 12.05 -8.08
N ALA A 509 -6.05 10.95 -8.73
CA ALA A 509 -7.44 10.53 -8.80
C ALA A 509 -8.06 10.17 -7.44
N THR A 510 -7.24 9.91 -6.41
CA THR A 510 -7.69 9.44 -5.09
C THR A 510 -7.14 10.26 -3.91
N ASP A 511 -7.87 10.29 -2.79
CA ASP A 511 -7.52 10.94 -1.53
C ASP A 511 -6.63 10.04 -0.63
N VAL A 512 -6.32 10.50 0.59
CA VAL A 512 -5.48 9.77 1.57
C VAL A 512 -6.05 8.41 2.00
N LYS A 513 -7.36 8.20 1.94
CA LYS A 513 -8.02 6.92 2.23
C LYS A 513 -8.19 6.06 0.97
N GLY A 514 -7.76 6.54 -0.20
CA GLY A 514 -7.91 5.86 -1.48
C GLY A 514 -9.26 6.07 -2.16
N ASN A 515 -10.11 6.97 -1.64
CA ASN A 515 -11.37 7.31 -2.28
C ASN A 515 -11.14 8.19 -3.50
N ASN A 516 -11.96 8.08 -4.54
CA ASN A 516 -11.82 8.94 -5.72
C ASN A 516 -12.13 10.41 -5.39
N ARG A 517 -11.27 11.35 -5.80
CA ARG A 517 -11.43 12.82 -5.67
C ARG A 517 -12.45 13.44 -6.64
N LYS A 518 -13.18 12.59 -7.36
CA LYS A 518 -14.15 13.00 -8.38
C LYS A 518 -15.27 11.98 -8.46
N VAL A 519 -16.37 12.23 -7.77
CA VAL A 519 -17.64 11.55 -8.05
C VAL A 519 -18.78 12.56 -8.03
N LYS A 520 -18.86 13.40 -9.07
CA LYS A 520 -20.13 14.02 -9.44
C LYS A 520 -20.40 13.72 -10.90
N VAL A 521 -21.13 12.63 -11.14
CA VAL A 521 -21.67 12.31 -12.46
C VAL A 521 -22.73 13.37 -12.79
N GLY A 522 -22.40 14.33 -13.64
CA GLY A 522 -23.38 15.28 -14.23
C GLY A 522 -23.32 16.75 -13.79
N SER A 523 -22.35 17.16 -12.96
CA SER A 523 -22.07 18.58 -12.69
C SER A 523 -20.96 19.08 -13.63
N THR A 524 -21.17 20.22 -14.29
CA THR A 524 -20.14 20.89 -15.11
C THR A 524 -19.06 21.59 -14.27
N SER A 525 -19.25 21.68 -12.95
CA SER A 525 -18.25 22.14 -12.00
C SER A 525 -17.71 20.92 -11.24
N SER A 526 -16.51 20.46 -11.61
CA SER A 526 -15.80 19.34 -10.99
C SER A 526 -14.87 19.81 -9.88
N THR A 527 -15.38 20.64 -8.96
CA THR A 527 -14.59 21.05 -7.80
C THR A 527 -14.29 19.84 -6.92
N ILE A 528 -13.14 19.90 -6.24
CA ILE A 528 -12.68 18.84 -5.33
C ILE A 528 -12.70 19.39 -3.90
N ASP A 529 -12.64 18.51 -2.90
CA ASP A 529 -12.49 18.96 -1.52
C ASP A 529 -11.08 19.49 -1.25
N ARG A 530 -11.00 20.48 -0.36
CA ARG A 530 -9.72 20.94 0.18
C ARG A 530 -9.22 19.96 1.24
N GLY A 531 -7.90 19.84 1.35
CA GLY A 531 -7.23 18.96 2.30
C GLY A 531 -7.07 17.52 1.81
N ALA A 532 -6.56 16.67 2.69
CA ALA A 532 -6.12 15.31 2.37
C ALA A 532 -7.24 14.32 2.08
N PHE A 533 -8.48 14.64 2.44
CA PHE A 533 -9.64 13.76 2.31
C PHE A 533 -10.59 14.29 1.23
N GLU A 534 -11.25 13.35 0.55
CA GLU A 534 -12.43 13.62 -0.26
C GLU A 534 -13.65 13.06 0.49
N ARG A 535 -14.57 13.93 0.84
CA ARG A 535 -15.83 13.52 1.42
C ARG A 535 -16.65 12.80 0.35
N GLN A 536 -16.90 11.52 0.60
CA GLN A 536 -17.81 10.76 -0.25
C GLN A 536 -19.25 11.26 -0.04
N THR A 537 -19.92 11.62 -1.13
CA THR A 537 -21.35 11.91 -1.11
C THR A 537 -22.10 10.63 -0.74
N PRO A 538 -23.06 10.68 0.21
CA PRO A 538 -23.93 9.55 0.53
C PRO A 538 -24.69 9.00 -0.67
#